data_AF-A0A930DN42-F1
#
_entry.id   AF-A0A930DN42-F1
#
_cell.length_a   1.000
_cell.length_b   1.000
_cell.length_c   1.000
_cell.angle_alpha   90.00
_cell.angle_beta   90.00
_cell.angle_gamma   90.00
#
_symmetry.space_group_name_H-M   'P 1'
#
loop_
_entity.id
_entity.type
_entity.pdbx_description
1 polymer ?
#
loop_
_entity_poly.entity_id
_entity_poly.type
_entity_poly.pdbx_seq_one_letter_code
_entity_poly.pdbx_strand_id
1 'polypeptide(L)' 'MTREEELKELKYREIKSVVDTGERNGIWKKCECPTCNWMMLAYNRLPYCPRCGQRLDWSVLDD' A
#
# COMPACT_ATOMS: atom_id res chain seq x y z
N MET A 1 -26.71 -2.31 -0.99
CA MET A 1 -25.63 -1.85 -0.11
C MET A 1 -25.86 -2.48 1.24
N THR A 2 -25.07 -3.51 1.55
CA THR A 2 -25.09 -4.18 2.85
C THR A 2 -24.10 -3.50 3.80
N ARG A 3 -24.33 -3.62 5.11
CA ARG A 3 -23.45 -3.04 6.14
C ARG A 3 -21.98 -3.48 5.99
N GLU A 4 -21.73 -4.69 5.48
CA GLU A 4 -20.36 -5.18 5.21
C GLU A 4 -19.69 -4.51 4.01
N GLU A 5 -20.44 -4.19 2.95
CA GLU A 5 -19.91 -3.48 1.79
C GLU A 5 -19.51 -2.05 2.15
N GLU A 6 -20.33 -1.37 2.96
CA GLU A 6 -20.02 -0.02 3.46
C GLU A 6 -18.75 0.00 4.34
N LEU A 7 -18.58 -1.01 5.20
CA LEU A 7 -17.37 -1.16 6.03
C LEU A 7 -16.12 -1.46 5.20
N LYS A 8 -16.24 -2.22 4.10
CA LYS A 8 -15.13 -2.44 3.16
C LYS A 8 -14.74 -1.15 2.46
N GLU A 9 -15.70 -0.41 1.93
CA GLU A 9 -15.48 0.88 1.27
C GLU A 9 -14.82 1.90 2.21
N LEU A 10 -15.25 1.97 3.48
CA LEU A 10 -14.65 2.85 4.48
C LEU A 10 -13.19 2.48 4.76
N LYS A 11 -12.86 1.18 4.89
CA LYS A 11 -11.48 0.73 5.13
C LYS A 11 -10.55 1.01 3.95
N TYR A 12 -11.05 0.95 2.71
CA TYR A 12 -10.25 1.26 1.53
C TYR A 12 -10.01 2.77 1.34
N ARG A 13 -10.87 3.64 1.90
CA ARG A 13 -10.65 5.10 1.93
C ARG A 13 -9.55 5.54 2.88
N GLU A 14 -9.36 4.81 3.97
CA GLU A 14 -8.32 5.10 4.96
C GLU A 14 -6.95 4.91 4.31
N ILE A 15 -6.14 5.97 4.30
CA ILE A 15 -4.78 5.92 3.76
C ILE A 15 -3.92 5.07 4.70
N LYS A 16 -3.16 4.12 4.15
CA LYS A 16 -2.22 3.33 4.93
C LYS A 16 -0.81 3.41 4.36
N SER A 17 0.16 3.67 5.22
CA SER A 17 1.57 3.68 4.83
C SER A 17 2.02 2.30 4.38
N VAL A 18 2.81 2.27 3.30
CA VAL A 18 3.42 1.04 2.83
C VAL A 18 4.39 0.50 3.87
N VAL A 19 4.55 -0.82 3.92
CA VAL A 19 5.54 -1.46 4.80
C VAL A 19 6.84 -1.59 4.02
N ASP A 20 7.91 -0.92 4.46
CA ASP A 20 9.25 -1.13 3.90
C ASP A 20 9.76 -2.51 4.32
N THR A 21 10.08 -3.36 3.34
CA THR A 21 10.64 -4.71 3.57
C THR A 21 12.10 -4.83 3.18
N GLY A 22 12.77 -3.68 2.98
CA GLY A 22 14.19 -3.57 2.71
C GLY A 22 14.51 -3.36 1.24
N GLU A 23 15.79 -3.33 0.92
CA GLU A 23 16.26 -2.94 -0.41
C GLU A 23 16.41 -4.14 -1.36
N ARG A 24 16.08 -3.93 -2.64
CA ARG A 24 16.49 -4.78 -3.75
C ARG A 24 17.68 -4.14 -4.45
N ASN A 25 18.84 -4.78 -4.35
CA ASN A 25 20.07 -4.41 -5.06
C ASN A 25 20.57 -2.97 -4.83
N GLY A 26 20.24 -2.35 -3.69
CA GLY A 26 20.71 -1.01 -3.32
C GLY A 26 20.15 0.15 -4.18
N ILE A 27 19.18 -0.12 -5.06
CA ILE A 27 18.62 0.89 -5.97
C ILE A 27 17.13 1.10 -5.67
N TRP A 28 16.36 0.04 -5.37
CA TRP A 28 14.92 0.14 -5.13
C TRP A 28 14.51 -0.46 -3.79
N LYS A 29 13.76 0.29 -2.98
CA LYS A 29 13.07 -0.23 -1.79
C LYS A 29 11.95 -1.20 -2.20
N LYS A 30 11.90 -2.36 -1.56
CA LYS A 30 10.76 -3.28 -1.62
C LYS A 30 9.77 -2.83 -0.56
N CYS A 31 8.52 -2.78 -0.95
CA CYS A 31 7.45 -2.41 -0.05
C CYS A 31 6.31 -3.41 -0.14
N GLU A 32 5.51 -3.49 0.90
CA GLU A 32 4.34 -4.36 0.93
C GLU A 32 3.08 -3.55 1.20
N CYS A 33 2.00 -3.97 0.55
CA CYS A 33 0.68 -3.44 0.84
C CYS A 33 0.26 -3.91 2.25
N PRO A 34 -0.08 -2.99 3.18
CA PRO A 34 -0.42 -3.34 4.56
C PRO A 34 -1.75 -4.10 4.69
N THR A 35 -2.56 -4.16 3.63
CA THR A 35 -3.88 -4.80 3.64
C THR A 35 -3.85 -6.22 3.05
N CYS A 36 -3.06 -6.45 1.99
CA CYS A 36 -3.05 -7.75 1.28
C CYS A 36 -1.66 -8.39 1.17
N ASN A 37 -0.65 -7.79 1.82
CA ASN A 37 0.75 -8.23 1.82
C ASN A 37 1.31 -8.44 0.41
N TRP A 38 0.78 -7.71 -0.56
CA TRP A 38 1.28 -7.77 -1.93
C TRP A 38 2.59 -7.00 -2.01
N MET A 39 3.63 -7.66 -2.52
CA MET A 39 4.94 -7.07 -2.70
C MET A 39 4.95 -6.11 -3.90
N MET A 40 5.44 -4.90 -3.65
CA MET A 40 5.50 -3.78 -4.57
C MET A 40 6.91 -3.21 -4.56
N LEU A 41 7.32 -2.61 -5.68
CA LEU A 41 8.58 -1.87 -5.74
C LEU A 41 8.27 -0.38 -5.57
N ALA A 42 9.05 0.32 -4.76
CA ALA A 42 8.90 1.75 -4.51
C ALA A 42 9.15 2.64 -5.74
N TYR A 43 9.54 2.08 -6.88
CA TYR A 43 9.83 2.80 -8.12
C TYR A 43 8.63 3.62 -8.65
N ASN A 44 7.42 3.05 -8.61
CA ASN A 44 6.22 3.69 -9.19
C ASN A 44 5.36 4.45 -8.18
N ARG A 45 5.67 4.39 -6.86
CA ARG A 45 4.93 5.01 -5.74
C ARG A 45 3.42 5.16 -5.99
N LEU A 46 2.76 4.06 -6.39
CA LEU A 46 1.37 4.11 -6.85
C LEU A 46 0.45 4.53 -5.70
N PRO A 47 -0.51 5.45 -5.91
CA PRO A 47 -1.39 5.93 -4.85
C PRO A 47 -2.34 4.84 -4.31
N TYR A 48 -2.50 3.74 -5.04
CA TYR A 48 -3.33 2.60 -4.66
C TYR A 48 -2.61 1.27 -4.91
N CYS A 49 -2.92 0.26 -4.09
CA CYS A 49 -2.49 -1.11 -4.31
C CYS A 49 -3.21 -1.69 -5.55
N PRO A 50 -2.49 -2.18 -6.57
CA PRO A 50 -3.09 -2.71 -7.80
C PRO A 50 -3.86 -4.00 -7.57
N ARG A 51 -3.64 -4.69 -6.43
CA ARG A 51 -4.31 -5.94 -6.11
C ARG A 51 -5.60 -5.77 -5.34
N CYS A 52 -5.61 -4.89 -4.34
CA CYS A 52 -6.75 -4.74 -3.43
C CYS A 52 -7.39 -3.35 -3.44
N GLY A 53 -6.84 -2.39 -4.19
CA GLY A 53 -7.36 -1.03 -4.26
C GLY A 53 -7.09 -0.17 -3.01
N GLN A 54 -6.41 -0.71 -1.99
CA GLN A 54 -6.03 0.03 -0.78
C GLN A 54 -5.24 1.29 -1.14
N ARG A 55 -5.67 2.44 -0.63
CA ARG A 55 -4.92 3.69 -0.77
C ARG A 55 -3.61 3.61 0.03
N LEU A 56 -2.50 3.90 -0.63
CA LEU A 56 -1.15 3.77 -0.10
C LEU A 56 -0.53 5.13 0.18
N ASP A 57 0.18 5.22 1.29
CA ASP A 57 1.04 6.34 1.63
C ASP A 57 2.51 5.94 1.53
N TRP A 58 3.29 6.76 0.84
CA TRP A 58 4.70 6.51 0.56
C TRP A 58 5.63 7.47 1.30
N SER A 59 5.09 8.43 2.07
CA SER A 59 5.87 9.40 2.82
C SER A 59 6.83 8.77 3.82
N VAL A 60 6.51 7.57 4.32
CA VAL A 60 7.39 6.76 5.18
C VAL A 60 8.73 6.38 4.54
N LEU A 61 8.88 6.46 3.22
CA LEU A 61 10.13 6.10 2.54
C LEU A 61 11.10 7.28 2.34
N ASP A 62 10.62 8.51 2.57
CA ASP A 62 11.37 9.76 2.37
C ASP A 62 11.91 10.36 3.69
N ASP A 63 11.61 9.74 4.84
CA ASP A 63 12.17 10.04 6.18
C ASP A 63 13.43 9.19 6.45
#